data_AF-A0A7K2MIZ8-F1
#
_entry.id   AF-A0A7K2MIZ8-F1
#
_cell.length_a   1.000
_cell.length_b   1.000
_cell.length_c   1.000
_cell.angle_alpha   90.00
_cell.angle_beta   90.00
_cell.angle_gamma   90.00
#
_symmetry.space_group_name_H-M   'P 1'
#
loop_
_entity.id
_entity.type
_entity.pdbx_description
1 polymer ?
#
loop_
_entity_poly.entity_id
_entity_poly.type
_entity_poly.pdbx_seq_one_letter_code
_entity_poly.pdbx_strand_id
1 'polypeptide(L)'
;MLLKTFGWSFAVTALGLVAAVFYGGWTAFGIVAILSILEISLSFDNAVVNAGILKKMNAFWQKIFLTIGILIAVFGMRLVFPVVIVAISAQLGPIEAVDLALTDKDRYQELVTDAHPSIAAFG
;
A
#
# COMPACT_ATOMS: atom_id res chain seq x y z
N MET A 1 -2.28 20.13 -20.87
CA MET A 1 -3.18 19.89 -19.70
C MET A 1 -2.75 18.64 -18.94
N LEU A 2 -2.53 17.51 -19.60
CA LEU A 2 -2.13 16.23 -18.99
C LEU A 2 -0.85 16.33 -18.12
N LEU A 3 0.24 16.88 -18.65
CA LEU A 3 1.50 17.05 -17.91
C LEU A 3 1.43 18.07 -16.76
N LYS A 4 0.50 19.05 -16.82
CA LYS A 4 0.31 20.02 -15.73
C LYS A 4 -0.44 19.42 -14.53
N THR A 5 -1.36 18.48 -14.79
CA THR A 5 -2.15 17.82 -13.74
C THR A 5 -1.46 16.58 -13.19
N PHE A 6 -0.86 15.75 -14.07
CA PHE A 6 -0.26 14.47 -13.70
C PHE A 6 1.26 14.49 -13.63
N GLY A 7 1.91 15.64 -13.85
CA GLY A 7 3.38 15.74 -13.88
C GLY A 7 4.03 15.20 -12.61
N TRP A 8 3.46 15.50 -11.45
CA TRP A 8 3.91 14.96 -10.16
C TRP A 8 3.72 13.44 -10.07
N SER A 9 2.59 12.91 -10.53
CA SER A 9 2.33 11.47 -10.53
C SER A 9 3.35 10.73 -11.41
N PHE A 10 3.61 11.22 -12.63
CA PHE A 10 4.61 10.63 -13.52
C PHE A 10 6.02 10.71 -12.94
N ALA A 11 6.38 11.83 -12.29
CA ALA A 11 7.68 11.96 -11.65
C ALA A 11 7.87 10.95 -10.50
N VAL A 12 6.85 10.78 -9.65
CA VAL A 12 6.90 9.80 -8.56
C VAL A 12 6.96 8.36 -9.09
N THR A 13 6.19 8.03 -10.12
CA THR A 13 6.27 6.71 -10.77
C THR A 13 7.64 6.45 -11.38
N ALA A 14 8.21 7.43 -12.09
CA ALA A 14 9.54 7.31 -12.67
C ALA A 14 10.61 7.13 -11.59
N LEU A 15 10.54 7.89 -10.51
CA LEU A 15 11.44 7.74 -9.35
C LEU A 15 11.34 6.34 -8.72
N GLY A 16 10.13 5.82 -8.53
CA GLY A 16 9.91 4.47 -7.99
C GLY A 16 10.48 3.37 -8.90
N LEU A 17 10.28 3.49 -10.21
CA LEU A 17 10.83 2.54 -11.18
C LEU A 17 12.36 2.60 -11.24
N VAL A 18 12.95 3.79 -11.19
CA VAL A 18 14.40 3.97 -11.12
C VAL A 18 14.97 3.38 -9.82
N ALA A 19 14.32 3.61 -8.68
CA ALA A 19 14.69 3.00 -7.41
C ALA A 19 14.65 1.47 -7.47
N ALA A 20 13.67 0.88 -8.16
CA ALA A 20 13.59 -0.57 -8.36
C ALA A 20 14.81 -1.12 -9.12
N VAL A 21 15.27 -0.42 -10.16
CA VAL A 21 16.49 -0.79 -10.90
C VAL A 21 17.72 -0.76 -9.98
N PHE A 22 17.85 0.26 -9.13
CA PHE A 22 18.99 0.36 -8.20
C PHE A 22 18.97 -0.73 -7.12
N TYR A 23 17.80 -1.13 -6.63
CA TYR A 23 17.70 -2.12 -5.56
C TYR A 23 17.80 -3.58 -6.02
N GLY A 24 17.29 -3.91 -7.21
CA GLY A 24 17.20 -5.31 -7.65
C GLY A 24 17.34 -5.50 -9.16
N GLY A 25 17.90 -4.52 -9.86
CA GLY A 25 18.18 -4.59 -11.29
C GLY A 25 16.92 -4.65 -12.17
N TRP A 26 17.09 -5.17 -13.38
CA TRP A 26 16.03 -5.24 -14.39
C TRP A 26 14.87 -6.17 -14.01
N THR A 27 15.14 -7.21 -13.22
CA THR A 27 14.09 -8.12 -12.70
C THR A 27 13.17 -7.38 -11.73
N ALA A 28 13.71 -6.63 -10.79
CA ALA A 28 12.92 -5.83 -9.86
C ALA A 28 12.13 -4.73 -10.59
N PHE A 29 12.72 -4.09 -11.61
CA PHE A 29 12.00 -3.15 -12.46
C PHE A 29 10.77 -3.79 -13.13
N GLY A 30 10.92 -4.98 -13.72
CA GLY A 30 9.82 -5.70 -14.36
C GLY A 30 8.69 -6.03 -13.36
N ILE A 31 9.05 -6.54 -12.19
CA ILE A 31 8.10 -6.86 -11.12
C ILE A 31 7.37 -5.60 -10.65
N VAL A 32 8.10 -4.54 -10.29
CA VAL A 32 7.53 -3.29 -9.80
C VAL A 32 6.66 -2.63 -10.86
N ALA A 33 7.03 -2.67 -12.14
CA ALA A 33 6.22 -2.15 -13.23
C ALA A 33 4.88 -2.90 -13.36
N ILE A 34 4.91 -4.24 -13.35
CA ILE A 34 3.70 -5.06 -13.41
C ILE A 34 2.82 -4.80 -12.20
N LEU A 35 3.38 -4.84 -10.99
CA LEU A 35 2.65 -4.57 -9.75
C LEU A 35 2.07 -3.16 -9.74
N SER A 36 2.78 -2.16 -10.27
CA SER A 36 2.28 -0.79 -10.38
C SER A 36 1.05 -0.72 -11.27
N ILE A 37 1.07 -1.37 -12.44
CA ILE A 37 -0.09 -1.39 -13.35
C ILE A 37 -1.28 -2.10 -12.68
N LEU A 38 -1.03 -3.24 -12.05
CA LEU A 38 -2.05 -4.02 -11.34
C LEU A 38 -2.66 -3.20 -10.20
N GLU A 39 -1.82 -2.58 -9.38
CA GLU A 39 -2.23 -1.78 -8.22
C GLU A 39 -3.03 -0.54 -8.63
N ILE A 40 -2.60 0.16 -9.69
CA ILE A 40 -3.33 1.29 -10.26
C ILE A 40 -4.71 0.83 -10.74
N SER A 41 -4.79 -0.29 -11.46
CA SER A 41 -6.05 -0.81 -12.00
C SER A 41 -7.04 -1.17 -10.89
N LEU A 42 -6.59 -1.90 -9.85
CA LEU A 42 -7.41 -2.27 -8.69
C LEU A 42 -7.81 -1.03 -7.86
N SER A 43 -6.91 -0.07 -7.73
CA SER A 43 -7.20 1.18 -7.01
C SER A 43 -8.24 2.03 -7.76
N PHE A 44 -8.24 2.02 -9.09
CA PHE A 44 -9.24 2.71 -9.90
C PHE A 44 -10.65 2.12 -9.70
N ASP A 45 -10.77 0.79 -9.66
CA ASP A 45 -12.07 0.13 -9.45
C ASP A 45 -12.69 0.55 -8.11
N ASN A 46 -11.88 0.51 -7.05
CA ASN A 46 -12.26 1.01 -5.73
C ASN A 46 -12.58 2.51 -5.72
N ALA A 47 -11.81 3.33 -6.43
CA ALA A 47 -12.03 4.78 -6.49
C ALA A 47 -13.35 5.14 -7.20
N VAL A 48 -13.71 4.41 -8.26
CA VAL A 48 -14.97 4.63 -9.00
C VAL A 48 -16.18 4.30 -8.13
N VAL A 49 -16.15 3.17 -7.42
CA VAL A 49 -17.22 2.79 -6.49
C VAL A 49 -17.34 3.82 -5.36
N ASN A 50 -16.22 4.20 -4.74
CA ASN A 50 -16.20 5.20 -3.67
C ASN A 50 -16.66 6.59 -4.13
N ALA A 51 -16.36 6.99 -5.37
CA ALA A 51 -16.83 8.26 -5.93
C ALA A 51 -18.37 8.32 -6.01
N GLY A 52 -19.03 7.18 -6.27
CA GLY A 52 -20.49 7.07 -6.24
C GLY A 52 -21.09 7.31 -4.85
N ILE A 53 -20.40 6.83 -3.81
CA ILE A 53 -20.80 7.03 -2.40
C ILE A 53 -20.51 8.47 -1.97
N LEU A 54 -19.35 9.02 -2.32
CA LEU A 54 -18.92 10.38 -2.00
C LEU A 54 -19.92 11.44 -2.48
N LYS A 55 -20.55 11.24 -3.64
CA LYS A 55 -21.59 12.17 -4.16
C LYS A 55 -22.83 12.27 -3.28
N LYS A 56 -23.09 11.28 -2.42
CA LYS A 56 -24.23 11.25 -1.50
C LYS A 56 -23.90 11.82 -0.12
N MET A 57 -22.63 12.15 0.13
CA MET A 57 -22.16 12.65 1.42
C MET A 57 -22.25 14.18 1.49
N ASN A 58 -22.29 14.74 2.70
CA ASN A 58 -22.17 16.18 2.87
C ASN A 58 -20.72 16.65 2.58
N ALA A 59 -20.55 17.95 2.35
CA ALA A 59 -19.25 18.53 2.00
C ALA A 59 -18.18 18.32 3.09
N PHE A 60 -18.58 18.24 4.35
CA PHE A 60 -17.67 18.01 5.47
C PHE A 60 -17.04 16.60 5.42
N TRP A 61 -17.87 15.57 5.30
CA TRP A 61 -17.42 14.19 5.23
C TRP A 61 -16.70 13.88 3.92
N GLN A 62 -17.13 14.49 2.81
CA GLN A 62 -16.42 14.40 1.54
C GLN A 62 -14.98 14.92 1.67
N LYS A 63 -14.79 16.07 2.35
CA LYS A 63 -13.47 16.66 2.56
C LYS A 63 -12.59 15.80 3.47
N ILE A 64 -13.12 15.27 4.56
CA ILE A 64 -12.38 14.37 5.46
C ILE A 64 -11.95 13.11 4.72
N PHE A 65 -12.86 12.48 3.98
CA PHE A 65 -12.56 11.26 3.24
C PHE A 65 -11.44 11.50 2.22
N LEU A 66 -11.54 12.58 1.43
CA LEU A 66 -10.55 12.89 0.39
C LEU A 66 -9.19 13.36 0.93
N THR A 67 -9.10 13.74 2.20
CA THR A 67 -7.85 14.24 2.80
C THR A 67 -7.19 13.16 3.67
N ILE A 68 -7.81 12.85 4.80
CA ILE A 68 -7.25 11.93 5.80
C ILE A 68 -7.75 10.51 5.54
N GLY A 69 -8.99 10.34 5.09
CA GLY A 69 -9.58 9.02 4.85
C GLY A 69 -8.80 8.19 3.84
N ILE A 70 -8.48 8.76 2.67
CA ILE A 70 -7.66 8.08 1.65
C ILE A 70 -6.25 7.81 2.17
N LEU A 71 -5.66 8.73 2.93
CA LEU A 71 -4.31 8.53 3.48
C LEU A 71 -4.29 7.35 4.45
N ILE A 72 -5.25 7.27 5.37
CA ILE A 72 -5.39 6.14 6.29
C ILE A 72 -5.73 4.85 5.52
N ALA A 73 -6.61 4.90 4.54
CA ALA A 73 -7.00 3.72 3.77
C ALA A 73 -5.82 3.14 2.97
N VAL A 74 -4.99 3.99 2.35
CA VAL A 74 -3.86 3.54 1.55
C VAL A 74 -2.68 3.14 2.44
N PHE A 75 -2.23 4.02 3.35
CA PHE A 75 -1.04 3.74 4.16
C PHE A 75 -1.34 2.84 5.35
N GLY A 76 -2.50 3.03 6.00
CA GLY A 76 -2.92 2.21 7.12
C GLY A 76 -3.08 0.75 6.71
N MET A 77 -3.83 0.47 5.64
CA MET A 77 -4.06 -0.91 5.20
C MET A 77 -2.83 -1.57 4.58
N ARG A 78 -1.93 -0.81 3.92
CA ARG A 78 -0.78 -1.40 3.20
C ARG A 78 0.50 -1.47 4.01
N LEU A 79 0.75 -0.51 4.90
CA LEU A 79 2.00 -0.45 5.67
C LEU A 79 1.77 -0.79 7.14
N VAL A 80 0.80 -0.14 7.78
CA VAL A 80 0.62 -0.28 9.23
C VAL A 80 -0.03 -1.61 9.57
N PHE A 81 -1.08 -2.00 8.85
CA PHE A 81 -1.88 -3.17 9.14
C PHE A 81 -1.09 -4.48 9.08
N PRO A 82 -0.26 -4.76 8.04
CA PRO A 82 0.55 -5.98 8.02
C PRO A 82 1.53 -6.07 9.19
N VAL A 83 2.19 -4.97 9.53
CA VAL A 83 3.15 -4.91 10.65
C VAL A 83 2.44 -5.18 11.99
N VAL A 84 1.27 -4.57 12.20
CA VAL A 84 0.48 -4.77 13.41
C VAL A 84 0.03 -6.23 13.54
N ILE A 85 -0.40 -6.86 12.45
CA ILE A 85 -0.80 -8.26 12.49
C ILE A 85 0.39 -9.16 12.80
N VAL A 86 1.55 -8.94 12.19
CA VAL A 86 2.75 -9.71 12.52
C VAL A 86 3.13 -9.53 13.98
N ALA A 87 3.11 -8.30 14.50
CA ALA A 87 3.40 -8.02 15.89
C ALA A 87 2.46 -8.79 16.84
N ILE A 88 1.15 -8.81 16.56
CA ILE A 88 0.16 -9.51 17.38
C ILE A 88 0.31 -11.03 17.24
N SER A 89 0.40 -11.54 16.01
CA SER A 89 0.44 -12.98 15.71
C SER A 89 1.72 -13.63 16.21
N ALA A 90 2.86 -12.95 16.09
CA ALA A 90 4.15 -13.42 16.55
C ALA A 90 4.46 -13.04 18.01
N GLN A 91 3.56 -12.32 18.70
CA GLN A 91 3.76 -11.77 20.05
C GLN A 91 5.03 -10.92 20.19
N LEU A 92 5.41 -10.22 19.12
CA LEU A 92 6.56 -9.32 19.07
C LEU A 92 6.12 -7.88 19.31
N GLY A 93 7.02 -7.06 19.86
CA GLY A 93 6.79 -5.62 19.94
C GLY A 93 6.64 -4.99 18.55
N PRO A 94 5.84 -3.92 18.36
CA PRO A 94 5.68 -3.28 17.05
C PRO A 94 7.00 -2.79 16.44
N ILE A 95 7.93 -2.36 17.29
CA ILE A 95 9.27 -1.90 16.87
C ILE A 95 10.12 -3.08 16.39
N GLU A 96 10.05 -4.22 17.09
CA GLU A 96 10.77 -5.44 16.74
C GLU A 96 10.23 -6.03 15.43
N ALA A 97 8.92 -5.95 15.19
CA ALA A 97 8.33 -6.40 13.93
C ALA A 97 8.82 -5.57 12.72
N VAL A 98 9.00 -4.25 12.89
CA VAL A 98 9.57 -3.37 11.86
C VAL A 98 11.05 -3.68 11.65
N ASP A 99 11.81 -3.85 12.74
CA ASP A 99 13.23 -4.18 12.66
C ASP A 99 13.46 -5.53 11.99
N LEU A 100 12.63 -6.53 12.31
CA LEU A 100 12.64 -7.84 11.66
C LEU A 100 12.32 -7.74 10.17
N ALA A 101 11.33 -6.92 9.78
CA ALA A 101 10.98 -6.71 8.37
C ALA A 101 12.14 -6.13 7.54
N LEU A 102 13.02 -5.35 8.17
CA LEU A 102 14.17 -4.71 7.52
C LEU A 102 15.43 -5.59 7.56
N THR A 103 15.62 -6.35 8.64
CA THR A 103 16.86 -7.09 8.92
C THR A 103 16.80 -8.56 8.48
N ASP A 104 15.63 -9.21 8.60
CA ASP A 104 15.44 -10.64 8.29
C ASP A 104 14.12 -10.88 7.53
N LYS A 105 14.20 -10.71 6.20
CA LYS A 105 13.06 -10.78 5.29
C LYS A 105 12.43 -12.17 5.24
N ASP A 106 13.24 -13.23 5.32
CA ASP A 106 12.77 -14.60 5.21
C ASP A 106 11.96 -14.98 6.46
N ARG A 107 12.47 -14.61 7.65
CA ARG A 107 11.74 -14.83 8.90
C ARG A 107 10.46 -14.00 8.96
N TYR A 108 10.49 -12.75 8.49
CA TYR A 108 9.29 -11.93 8.42
C TYR A 108 8.24 -12.54 7.48
N GLN A 109 8.66 -13.06 6.31
CA GLN A 109 7.75 -13.71 5.37
C GLN A 109 7.10 -14.97 5.98
N GLU A 110 7.86 -15.78 6.72
CA GLU A 110 7.34 -16.96 7.42
C GLU A 110 6.26 -16.56 8.43
N LEU A 111 6.53 -15.56 9.28
CA LEU A 111 5.58 -15.06 10.27
C LEU A 111 4.31 -14.46 9.64
N VAL A 112 4.44 -13.75 8.51
CA VAL A 112 3.28 -13.23 7.76
C VAL A 112 2.47 -14.38 7.17
N THR A 113 3.12 -15.42 6.65
CA THR A 113 2.46 -16.58 6.04
C THR A 113 1.73 -17.42 7.08
N ASP A 114 2.33 -17.62 8.26
CA ASP A 114 1.68 -18.28 9.39
C ASP A 114 0.49 -17.49 9.93
N ALA A 115 0.57 -16.16 9.87
CA ALA A 115 -0.53 -15.27 10.23
C ALA A 115 -1.62 -15.15 9.14
N HIS A 116 -1.37 -15.64 7.92
CA HIS A 116 -2.28 -15.54 6.77
C HIS A 116 -3.72 -16.05 7.06
N PRO A 117 -3.94 -17.15 7.82
CA PRO A 117 -5.28 -17.57 8.21
C PRO A 117 -6.01 -16.52 9.06
N SER A 118 -5.30 -15.86 9.96
CA SER A 118 -5.84 -14.77 10.80
C SER A 118 -6.12 -13.51 9.98
N ILE A 119 -5.26 -13.20 8.99
CA ILE A 119 -5.48 -12.09 8.05
C ILE A 119 -6.72 -12.34 7.19
N ALA A 120 -6.82 -13.53 6.59
CA ALA A 120 -7.94 -13.90 5.73
C ALA A 120 -9.29 -13.96 6.48
N ALA A 121 -9.27 -14.18 7.81
CA ALA A 121 -10.47 -14.13 8.63
C ALA A 121 -11.04 -12.71 8.81
N PHE A 122 -10.24 -11.66 8.60
CA PHE A 122 -10.72 -10.27 8.64
C PHE A 122 -11.42 -9.83 7.34
N GLY A 123 -11.38 -10.64 6.28
CA GLY A 123 -12.01 -10.36 4.99
C GLY A 123 -11.05 -10.38 3.81
#